data_AF-A0A511QXK0-F1
#
_entry.id   AF-A0A511QXK0-F1
#
_cell.length_a   1.000
_cell.length_b   1.000
_cell.length_c   1.000
_cell.angle_alpha   90.00
_cell.angle_beta   90.00
_cell.angle_gamma   90.00
#
_symmetry.space_group_name_H-M   'P 1'
#
loop_
_entity.id
_entity.type
_entity.pdbx_description
1 polymer ?
#
loop_
_entity_poly.entity_id
_entity_poly.type
_entity_poly.pdbx_seq_one_letter_code
_entity_poly.pdbx_strand_id
1 'polypeptide(L)'
;MKHLISILVLITLVGCNSSSDDNTSQQLPPSHLPEGTVPDRPSPDAGNPGHLPGDFIPDRLPIDWYNEASARYGMSVENLDAVCRYTTSHPQINTHVSCDWRNEELTIVYFASRYNSEPELLFDHSFIWVINDTRINHGLIWPMTNHKAVGLEGQNLSVKYDAVSLNIRTQCSASDCTLINHVLTHTSDNNHVLSNGIPYNHTTDFDMQTYKQSERFYYRTNFVDLDTGESYNNTLHLEDDFPALMHEVLAPAFGY
;
A
#
# COMPACT_ATOMS: atom_id res chain seq x y z
N MET A 1 -69.68 20.16 -10.25
CA MET A 1 -69.65 18.92 -11.06
C MET A 1 -68.30 18.27 -10.79
N LYS A 2 -68.16 17.37 -9.80
CA LYS A 2 -68.31 15.88 -9.89
C LYS A 2 -67.51 15.36 -11.10
N HIS A 3 -66.41 14.60 -11.00
CA HIS A 3 -66.07 13.39 -10.21
C HIS A 3 -64.53 13.34 -10.03
N LEU A 4 -63.84 13.08 -8.89
CA LEU A 4 -63.81 11.96 -7.94
C LEU A 4 -63.74 10.57 -8.57
N ILE A 5 -62.60 9.88 -8.43
CA ILE A 5 -62.47 8.54 -7.81
C ILE A 5 -60.99 8.30 -7.44
N SER A 6 -60.76 8.17 -6.14
CA SER A 6 -59.62 7.52 -5.52
C SER A 6 -59.92 6.02 -5.41
N ILE A 7 -58.96 5.12 -5.65
CA ILE A 7 -58.94 3.80 -4.99
C ILE A 7 -57.50 3.42 -4.67
N LEU A 8 -57.22 3.46 -3.37
CA LEU A 8 -56.12 2.82 -2.67
C LEU A 8 -56.69 1.49 -2.13
N VAL A 9 -56.02 0.36 -2.36
CA VAL A 9 -56.32 -0.89 -1.63
C VAL A 9 -55.02 -1.56 -1.23
N LEU A 10 -54.74 -1.48 0.07
CA LEU A 10 -53.92 -2.42 0.85
C LEU A 10 -54.59 -3.81 0.81
N ILE A 11 -53.79 -4.86 0.63
CA ILE A 11 -54.16 -6.22 1.09
C ILE A 11 -53.00 -6.81 1.91
N THR A 12 -53.20 -6.67 3.23
CA THR A 12 -52.98 -7.60 4.35
C THR A 12 -51.76 -8.52 4.40
N LEU A 13 -50.98 -8.33 5.48
CA LEU A 13 -50.32 -9.39 6.24
C LEU A 13 -51.33 -10.43 6.72
N VAL A 14 -51.08 -11.70 6.39
CA VAL A 14 -51.56 -12.86 7.16
C VAL A 14 -50.32 -13.57 7.68
N GLY A 15 -50.16 -13.55 8.99
CA GLY A 15 -49.24 -14.44 9.69
C GLY A 15 -49.85 -15.84 9.77
N CYS A 16 -49.05 -16.84 9.44
CA CYS A 16 -49.21 -18.18 9.97
C CYS A 16 -48.10 -18.39 11.00
N ASN A 17 -48.50 -18.47 12.26
CA ASN A 17 -47.69 -19.01 13.34
C ASN A 17 -48.03 -20.50 13.42
N SER A 18 -47.08 -21.39 13.14
CA SER A 18 -47.13 -22.77 13.61
C SER A 18 -45.72 -23.36 13.68
N SER A 19 -45.23 -23.42 14.92
CA SER A 19 -44.39 -24.46 15.51
C SER A 19 -43.93 -25.59 14.58
N SER A 20 -42.63 -25.66 14.35
CA SER A 20 -41.85 -26.91 14.33
C SER A 20 -40.38 -26.54 14.58
N ASP A 21 -39.85 -27.02 15.70
CA ASP A 21 -38.42 -27.07 15.96
C ASP A 21 -37.79 -28.00 14.92
N ASP A 22 -36.98 -27.45 14.03
CA ASP A 22 -35.94 -28.23 13.36
C ASP A 22 -34.65 -27.42 13.29
N ASN A 23 -33.69 -27.96 14.02
CA ASN A 23 -32.35 -27.47 14.25
C ASN A 23 -31.58 -27.52 12.91
N THR A 24 -31.65 -26.44 12.13
CA THR A 24 -30.84 -26.26 10.93
C THR A 24 -30.03 -24.99 11.07
N SER A 25 -28.77 -25.22 11.45
CA SER A 25 -27.63 -24.32 11.47
C SER A 25 -27.82 -23.14 10.50
N GLN A 26 -28.02 -21.94 11.04
CA GLN A 26 -27.81 -20.71 10.30
C GLN A 26 -26.34 -20.67 9.88
N GLN A 27 -26.08 -21.06 8.65
CA GLN A 27 -24.78 -20.92 8.02
C GLN A 27 -24.49 -19.43 7.91
N LEU A 28 -23.64 -18.93 8.82
CA LEU A 28 -23.04 -17.61 8.72
C LEU A 28 -22.46 -17.43 7.31
N PRO A 29 -22.60 -16.26 6.68
CA PRO A 29 -21.94 -16.01 5.40
C PRO A 29 -20.44 -16.22 5.57
N PRO A 30 -19.73 -16.83 4.59
CA PRO A 30 -18.32 -17.10 4.74
C PRO A 30 -17.55 -15.79 4.95
N SER A 31 -17.02 -15.64 6.16
CA SER A 31 -16.06 -14.63 6.54
C SER A 31 -14.72 -14.95 5.89
N HIS A 32 -14.52 -14.49 4.66
CA HIS A 32 -13.19 -14.37 4.08
C HIS A 32 -12.70 -12.94 4.27
N LEU A 33 -12.44 -12.58 5.54
CA LEU A 33 -11.39 -11.62 5.83
C LEU A 33 -10.12 -12.44 5.94
N PRO A 34 -9.02 -12.08 5.25
CA PRO A 34 -7.72 -12.62 5.63
C PRO A 34 -7.51 -12.24 7.10
N GLU A 35 -7.34 -13.25 7.96
CA GLU A 35 -6.84 -13.03 9.31
C GLU A 35 -5.57 -12.19 9.20
N GLY A 36 -5.52 -11.13 9.99
CA GLY A 36 -4.35 -10.28 10.08
C GLY A 36 -3.18 -11.10 10.62
N THR A 37 -2.37 -11.64 9.71
CA THR A 37 -0.99 -11.96 10.01
C THR A 37 -0.17 -10.77 9.54
N VAL A 38 0.19 -9.93 10.51
CA VAL A 38 1.40 -9.11 10.40
C VAL A 38 2.51 -10.07 9.94
N PRO A 39 3.25 -9.76 8.87
CA PRO A 39 4.38 -10.60 8.48
C PRO A 39 5.30 -10.79 9.69
N ASP A 40 5.69 -12.04 9.98
CA ASP A 40 6.64 -12.30 11.05
C ASP A 40 7.92 -11.49 10.81
N ARG A 41 8.36 -10.81 11.87
CA ARG A 41 9.47 -9.85 11.89
C ARG A 41 10.80 -10.59 11.62
N PRO A 42 11.66 -10.10 10.70
CA PRO A 42 13.04 -10.56 10.65
C PRO A 42 13.76 -10.16 11.96
N SER A 43 14.52 -11.08 12.54
CA SER A 43 15.30 -10.81 13.76
C SER A 43 16.59 -10.03 13.44
N PRO A 44 16.96 -9.00 14.23
CA PRO A 44 18.12 -8.14 13.99
C PRO A 44 19.49 -8.73 14.33
N ASP A 45 19.56 -10.02 14.66
CA ASP A 45 20.84 -10.71 14.89
C ASP A 45 21.41 -11.36 13.60
N ALA A 46 20.85 -11.05 12.42
CA ALA A 46 21.40 -11.48 11.13
C ALA A 46 22.57 -10.58 10.68
N GLY A 47 23.61 -10.51 11.52
CA GLY A 47 24.94 -10.11 11.07
C GLY A 47 25.41 -11.11 10.01
N ASN A 48 25.41 -10.69 8.74
CA ASN A 48 25.39 -11.53 7.53
C ASN A 48 24.04 -12.25 7.35
N PRO A 49 23.54 -12.45 6.10
CA PRO A 49 22.29 -13.16 5.87
C PRO A 49 22.50 -14.63 6.20
N GLY A 50 22.37 -14.94 7.49
CA GLY A 50 22.42 -16.27 8.06
C GLY A 50 21.00 -16.69 8.34
N HIS A 51 20.55 -17.69 7.61
CA HIS A 51 19.28 -18.37 7.78
C HIS A 51 18.85 -18.56 9.25
N LEU A 52 17.57 -18.33 9.53
CA LEU A 52 16.93 -18.82 10.76
C LEU A 52 17.06 -20.36 10.82
N PRO A 53 17.34 -20.94 11.99
CA PRO A 53 17.57 -22.38 12.11
C PRO A 53 16.24 -23.13 12.02
N GLY A 54 15.96 -23.73 10.85
CA GLY A 54 14.82 -24.62 10.69
C GLY A 54 14.43 -24.96 9.26
N ASP A 55 14.67 -24.07 8.30
CA ASP A 55 14.25 -24.30 6.92
C ASP A 55 15.43 -24.74 6.04
N PHE A 56 15.34 -25.99 5.56
CA PHE A 56 16.17 -26.54 4.48
C PHE A 56 15.79 -25.89 3.14
N ILE A 57 16.09 -24.59 2.98
CA ILE A 57 16.06 -23.91 1.69
C ILE A 57 17.49 -23.42 1.45
N PRO A 58 18.17 -23.85 0.37
CA PRO A 58 19.55 -23.44 0.14
C PRO A 58 19.63 -21.91 -0.01
N ASP A 59 20.52 -21.28 0.77
CA ASP A 59 21.03 -19.91 0.63
C ASP A 59 21.21 -19.58 -0.86
N ARG A 60 20.22 -18.92 -1.46
CA ARG A 60 20.39 -18.36 -2.81
C ARG A 60 21.24 -17.13 -2.66
N LEU A 61 22.40 -17.12 -3.30
CA LEU A 61 23.23 -15.93 -3.37
C LEU A 61 22.40 -14.80 -3.99
N PRO A 62 22.47 -13.56 -3.46
CA PRO A 62 21.71 -12.42 -3.99
C PRO A 62 21.87 -12.21 -5.50
N ILE A 63 23.04 -12.56 -6.05
CA ILE A 63 23.36 -12.44 -7.47
C ILE A 63 22.48 -13.34 -8.35
N ASP A 64 22.09 -14.52 -7.86
CA ASP A 64 21.38 -15.50 -8.69
C ASP A 64 19.92 -15.09 -8.91
N TRP A 65 19.26 -14.54 -7.87
CA TRP A 65 17.87 -14.15 -8.00
C TRP A 65 17.66 -12.87 -8.82
N TYR A 66 18.64 -11.96 -8.86
CA TYR A 66 18.56 -10.77 -9.71
C TYR A 66 18.47 -11.15 -11.18
N ASN A 67 19.27 -12.15 -11.60
CA ASN A 67 19.24 -12.67 -12.97
C ASN A 67 17.90 -13.33 -13.30
N GLU A 68 17.29 -14.04 -12.35
CA GLU A 68 15.98 -14.66 -12.52
C GLU A 68 14.87 -13.62 -12.66
N ALA A 69 14.81 -12.64 -11.75
CA ALA A 69 13.83 -11.56 -11.81
C ALA A 69 14.00 -10.73 -13.09
N SER A 70 15.25 -10.42 -13.46
CA SER A 70 15.60 -9.75 -14.72
C SER A 70 15.12 -10.54 -15.94
N ALA A 71 15.42 -11.83 -16.02
CA ALA A 71 14.99 -12.68 -17.12
C ALA A 71 13.46 -12.80 -17.21
N ARG A 72 12.77 -12.82 -16.05
CA ARG A 72 11.31 -12.99 -15.98
C ARG A 72 10.54 -11.74 -16.38
N TYR A 73 11.04 -10.58 -15.96
CA TYR A 73 10.33 -9.30 -16.07
C TYR A 73 11.01 -8.28 -16.99
N GLY A 74 12.12 -8.63 -17.63
CA GLY A 74 12.76 -7.80 -18.66
C GLY A 74 13.48 -6.56 -18.14
N MET A 75 13.47 -6.29 -16.84
CA MET A 75 14.34 -5.28 -16.21
C MET A 75 15.81 -5.70 -16.30
N SER A 76 16.73 -4.74 -16.33
CA SER A 76 18.17 -5.07 -16.24
C SER A 76 18.56 -5.40 -14.80
N VAL A 77 19.60 -6.23 -14.64
CA VAL A 77 20.19 -6.53 -13.33
C VAL A 77 20.74 -5.26 -12.69
N GLU A 78 21.32 -4.36 -13.48
CA GLU A 78 21.88 -3.09 -13.01
C GLU A 78 20.81 -2.15 -12.46
N ASN A 79 19.64 -2.07 -13.12
CA ASN A 79 18.53 -1.23 -12.66
C ASN A 79 17.92 -1.79 -11.38
N LEU A 80 17.78 -3.12 -11.29
CA LEU A 80 17.31 -3.79 -10.08
C LEU A 80 18.30 -3.59 -8.92
N ASP A 81 19.61 -3.70 -9.16
CA ASP A 81 20.64 -3.45 -8.14
C ASP A 81 20.65 -2.00 -7.67
N ALA A 82 20.48 -1.04 -8.58
CA ALA A 82 20.39 0.37 -8.23
C ALA A 82 19.23 0.67 -7.28
N VAL A 83 18.08 0.01 -7.45
CA VAL A 83 16.94 0.11 -6.52
C VAL A 83 17.24 -0.60 -5.21
N CYS A 84 17.68 -1.85 -5.25
CA CYS A 84 17.85 -2.68 -4.05
C CYS A 84 19.01 -2.26 -3.15
N ARG A 85 20.01 -1.58 -3.72
CA ARG A 85 21.13 -0.96 -2.98
C ARG A 85 20.98 0.53 -2.83
N TYR A 86 19.79 1.07 -3.09
CA TYR A 86 19.55 2.49 -2.95
C TYR A 86 19.86 2.93 -1.53
N THR A 87 20.68 3.97 -1.43
CA THR A 87 21.04 4.61 -0.17
C THR A 87 20.99 6.11 -0.37
N THR A 88 20.41 6.81 0.59
CA THR A 88 20.45 8.26 0.66
C THR A 88 20.85 8.68 2.08
N SER A 89 21.18 9.95 2.23
CA SER A 89 21.40 10.56 3.54
C SER A 89 20.43 11.71 3.73
N HIS A 90 19.48 11.56 4.65
CA HIS A 90 18.58 12.63 5.07
C HIS A 90 18.84 12.99 6.55
N PRO A 91 18.90 14.28 6.92
CA PRO A 91 19.33 14.69 8.27
C PRO A 91 18.38 14.26 9.41
N GLN A 92 17.14 13.88 9.08
CA GLN A 92 16.08 13.60 10.05
C GLN A 92 15.32 12.30 9.77
N ILE A 93 15.66 11.61 8.68
CA ILE A 93 14.95 10.42 8.23
C ILE A 93 16.01 9.40 7.86
N ASN A 94 15.91 8.20 8.41
CA ASN A 94 16.67 7.06 7.96
C ASN A 94 15.85 6.29 6.92
N THR A 95 16.50 5.91 5.83
CA THR A 95 15.88 5.23 4.70
C THR A 95 16.59 3.91 4.46
N HIS A 96 15.83 2.85 4.21
CA HIS A 96 16.37 1.54 3.87
C HIS A 96 15.52 0.91 2.78
N VAL A 97 16.16 0.25 1.82
CA VAL A 97 15.46 -0.52 0.79
C VAL A 97 15.77 -2.01 0.98
N SER A 98 14.71 -2.81 0.97
CA SER A 98 14.80 -4.26 0.98
C SER A 98 14.14 -4.83 -0.27
N CYS A 99 14.79 -5.82 -0.87
CA CYS A 99 14.24 -6.54 -2.01
C CYS A 99 14.23 -8.05 -1.72
N ASP A 100 13.13 -8.70 -2.09
CA ASP A 100 12.95 -10.14 -1.95
C ASP A 100 12.38 -10.75 -3.23
N TRP A 101 12.88 -11.92 -3.61
CA TRP A 101 12.44 -12.68 -4.77
C TRP A 101 12.04 -14.09 -4.34
N ARG A 102 10.74 -14.39 -4.39
CA ARG A 102 10.20 -15.69 -4.00
C ARG A 102 8.98 -16.03 -4.84
N ASN A 103 8.84 -17.29 -5.23
CA ASN A 103 7.66 -17.79 -5.94
C ASN A 103 7.31 -16.94 -7.18
N GLU A 104 8.33 -16.57 -7.96
CA GLU A 104 8.21 -15.68 -9.12
C GLU A 104 7.69 -14.27 -8.81
N GLU A 105 7.68 -13.85 -7.55
CA GLU A 105 7.28 -12.51 -7.12
C GLU A 105 8.50 -11.71 -6.65
N LEU A 106 8.65 -10.50 -7.20
CA LEU A 106 9.64 -9.53 -6.75
C LEU A 106 8.94 -8.50 -5.87
N THR A 107 9.36 -8.43 -4.61
CA THR A 107 8.89 -7.42 -3.65
C THR A 107 10.03 -6.44 -3.37
N ILE A 108 9.75 -5.15 -3.51
CA ILE A 108 10.67 -4.05 -3.21
C ILE A 108 10.00 -3.19 -2.15
N VAL A 109 10.67 -2.99 -1.02
CA VAL A 109 10.17 -2.19 0.10
C VAL A 109 11.11 -1.04 0.37
N TYR A 110 10.63 0.18 0.20
CA TYR A 110 11.30 1.39 0.66
C TYR A 110 10.77 1.75 2.03
N PHE A 111 11.64 1.73 3.03
CA PHE A 111 11.31 2.09 4.40
C PHE A 111 11.81 3.49 4.74
N ALA A 112 11.02 4.22 5.52
CA ALA A 112 11.40 5.50 6.11
C ALA A 112 11.05 5.52 7.60
N SER A 113 11.99 5.97 8.43
CA SER A 113 11.79 6.17 9.87
C SER A 113 12.45 7.46 10.33
N ARG A 114 11.83 8.15 11.29
CA ARG A 114 12.42 9.33 11.94
C ARG A 114 13.40 8.96 13.05
N TYR A 115 13.50 7.68 13.41
CA TYR A 115 14.33 7.21 14.52
C TYR A 115 15.64 6.57 14.05
N ASN A 116 16.73 6.85 14.78
CA ASN A 116 18.04 6.22 14.61
C ASN A 116 18.15 4.83 15.26
N SER A 117 17.03 4.23 15.69
CA SER A 117 17.04 2.90 16.32
C SER A 117 17.02 1.80 15.27
N GLU A 118 17.75 0.72 15.56
CA GLU A 118 17.80 -0.60 14.87
C GLU A 118 16.86 -0.73 13.65
N PRO A 119 17.41 -0.77 12.42
CA PRO A 119 16.67 -0.63 11.16
C PRO A 119 15.74 -1.79 10.79
N GLU A 120 15.46 -2.76 11.66
CA GLU A 120 14.67 -3.93 11.28
C GLU A 120 13.32 -4.03 12.00
N LEU A 121 13.04 -3.08 12.91
CA LEU A 121 12.07 -3.30 13.96
C LEU A 121 10.98 -2.22 14.07
N LEU A 122 11.16 -1.01 13.54
CA LEU A 122 10.28 0.15 13.81
C LEU A 122 10.26 1.15 12.64
N PHE A 123 9.77 0.75 11.47
CA PHE A 123 9.57 1.71 10.39
C PHE A 123 8.22 2.42 10.52
N ASP A 124 8.29 3.75 10.53
CA ASP A 124 7.12 4.62 10.59
C ASP A 124 6.35 4.60 9.27
N HIS A 125 7.03 4.30 8.17
CA HIS A 125 6.39 4.16 6.89
C HIS A 125 7.13 3.22 5.94
N SER A 126 6.39 2.59 5.04
CA SER A 126 6.95 1.96 3.86
C SER A 126 6.10 2.16 2.61
N PHE A 127 6.80 2.29 1.48
CA PHE A 127 6.27 2.07 0.14
C PHE A 127 6.65 0.67 -0.31
N ILE A 128 5.70 -0.11 -0.80
CA ILE A 128 5.89 -1.51 -1.15
C ILE A 128 5.44 -1.73 -2.59
N TRP A 129 6.36 -2.13 -3.45
CA TRP A 129 6.06 -2.58 -4.80
C TRP A 129 6.11 -4.10 -4.84
N VAL A 130 5.07 -4.69 -5.41
CA VAL A 130 5.01 -6.13 -5.68
C VAL A 130 4.89 -6.29 -7.19
N ILE A 131 5.79 -7.06 -7.78
CA ILE A 131 5.84 -7.32 -9.21
C ILE A 131 5.61 -8.83 -9.39
N ASN A 132 4.42 -9.15 -9.89
CA ASN A 132 3.99 -10.50 -10.23
C ASN A 132 2.99 -10.44 -11.39
N ASP A 133 2.73 -11.59 -12.03
CA ASP A 133 1.80 -11.69 -13.16
C ASP A 133 0.40 -11.14 -12.83
N THR A 134 -0.10 -11.37 -11.62
CA THR A 134 -1.44 -10.92 -11.22
C THR A 134 -1.52 -9.40 -11.21
N ARG A 135 -0.51 -8.72 -10.66
CA ARG A 135 -0.45 -7.25 -10.62
C ARG A 135 -0.16 -6.65 -11.99
N ILE A 136 0.68 -7.30 -12.79
CA ILE A 136 0.96 -6.90 -14.18
C ILE A 136 -0.32 -6.95 -15.02
N ASN A 137 -1.04 -8.07 -14.98
CA ASN A 137 -2.29 -8.25 -15.73
C ASN A 137 -3.39 -7.26 -15.35
N HIS A 138 -3.38 -6.77 -14.11
CA HIS A 138 -4.33 -5.76 -13.62
C HIS A 138 -3.80 -4.32 -13.71
N GLY A 139 -2.58 -4.10 -14.23
CA GLY A 139 -1.99 -2.76 -14.33
C GLY A 139 -1.75 -2.09 -12.96
N LEU A 140 -1.50 -2.87 -11.91
CA LEU A 140 -1.32 -2.37 -10.54
C LEU A 140 0.12 -1.90 -10.29
N ILE A 141 0.48 -0.80 -10.94
CA ILE A 141 1.83 -0.21 -10.95
C ILE A 141 2.15 0.62 -9.69
N TRP A 142 1.17 0.94 -8.86
CA TRP A 142 1.27 1.80 -7.68
C TRP A 142 1.88 1.08 -6.47
N PRO A 143 2.63 1.78 -5.59
CA PRO A 143 3.07 1.20 -4.34
C PRO A 143 1.87 0.98 -3.41
N MET A 144 1.90 -0.14 -2.69
CA MET A 144 1.18 -0.28 -1.43
C MET A 144 1.87 0.59 -0.38
N THR A 145 1.15 0.96 0.68
CA THR A 145 1.73 1.77 1.75
C THR A 145 1.36 1.23 3.11
N ASN A 146 2.34 1.20 4.01
CA ASN A 146 2.14 1.00 5.44
C ASN A 146 2.60 2.26 6.14
N HIS A 147 1.71 2.98 6.82
CA HIS A 147 2.01 4.28 7.41
C HIS A 147 1.55 4.40 8.85
N LYS A 148 2.47 4.66 9.77
CA LYS A 148 2.22 4.98 11.16
C LYS A 148 2.57 6.45 11.42
N ALA A 149 1.57 7.23 11.80
CA ALA A 149 1.75 8.65 12.12
C ALA A 149 2.36 8.82 13.53
N VAL A 150 3.67 8.99 13.56
CA VAL A 150 4.43 9.29 14.78
C VAL A 150 4.05 10.65 15.35
N GLY A 151 3.87 10.70 16.67
CA GLY A 151 3.46 11.89 17.42
C GLY A 151 1.96 12.00 17.62
N LEU A 152 1.18 11.08 17.06
CA LEU A 152 -0.27 10.98 17.27
C LEU A 152 -0.68 9.74 18.07
N GLU A 153 0.27 9.09 18.76
CA GLU A 153 0.00 7.91 19.57
C GLU A 153 -0.99 8.21 20.71
N GLY A 154 -1.92 7.28 20.94
CA GLY A 154 -2.91 7.38 22.02
C GLY A 154 -4.09 8.32 21.74
N GLN A 155 -4.11 8.98 20.58
CA GLN A 155 -5.26 9.76 20.14
C GLN A 155 -6.33 8.87 19.48
N ASN A 156 -7.59 9.27 19.61
CA ASN A 156 -8.72 8.60 18.99
C ASN A 156 -8.93 9.15 17.57
N LEU A 157 -8.26 8.55 16.59
CA LEU A 157 -8.16 9.11 15.24
C LEU A 157 -9.07 8.38 14.24
N SER A 158 -9.57 9.15 13.28
CA SER A 158 -10.25 8.64 12.09
C SER A 158 -9.60 9.17 10.82
N VAL A 159 -9.67 8.37 9.75
CA VAL A 159 -9.24 8.77 8.40
C VAL A 159 -10.42 8.59 7.46
N LYS A 160 -10.75 9.63 6.69
CA LYS A 160 -11.83 9.57 5.69
C LYS A 160 -11.36 8.83 4.45
N TYR A 161 -12.28 8.24 3.70
CA TYR A 161 -11.97 7.45 2.50
C TYR A 161 -11.14 8.20 1.44
N ASP A 162 -11.28 9.52 1.33
CA ASP A 162 -10.58 10.39 0.38
C ASP A 162 -9.36 11.12 0.98
N ALA A 163 -9.03 10.84 2.25
CA ALA A 163 -7.98 11.52 2.97
C ALA A 163 -6.58 10.94 2.75
N VAL A 164 -6.46 9.79 2.07
CA VAL A 164 -5.20 9.08 1.81
C VAL A 164 -4.88 9.12 0.34
N SER A 165 -3.68 9.59 -0.02
CA SER A 165 -3.31 9.79 -1.41
C SER A 165 -1.80 9.80 -1.66
N LEU A 166 -1.39 9.43 -2.88
CA LEU A 166 -0.08 9.75 -3.42
C LEU A 166 -0.17 11.10 -4.12
N ASN A 167 0.61 12.07 -3.66
CA ASN A 167 0.66 13.44 -4.17
C ASN A 167 1.95 13.60 -4.94
N ILE A 168 1.86 13.62 -6.26
CA ILE A 168 3.01 13.59 -7.15
C ILE A 168 3.07 14.90 -7.90
N ARG A 169 4.24 15.53 -7.90
CA ARG A 169 4.47 16.78 -8.61
C ARG A 169 5.36 16.51 -9.81
N THR A 170 4.92 16.99 -10.96
CA THR A 170 5.62 16.86 -12.23
C THR A 170 5.66 18.22 -12.92
N GLN A 171 6.59 18.39 -13.86
CA GLN A 171 6.69 19.58 -14.72
C GLN A 171 6.74 20.88 -13.89
N CYS A 172 7.53 20.88 -12.82
CA CYS A 172 7.66 22.04 -11.95
C CYS A 172 8.42 23.17 -12.65
N SER A 173 7.78 24.33 -12.67
CA SER A 173 8.39 25.63 -12.97
C SER A 173 8.59 26.40 -11.66
N ALA A 174 9.21 27.59 -11.71
CA ALA A 174 9.66 28.35 -10.53
C ALA A 174 8.61 28.56 -9.40
N SER A 175 7.31 28.42 -9.68
CA SER A 175 6.25 28.42 -8.66
C SER A 175 5.15 27.38 -8.84
N ASP A 176 5.00 26.78 -10.03
CA ASP A 176 3.86 25.94 -10.37
C ASP A 176 4.31 24.56 -10.83
N CYS A 177 3.65 23.51 -10.31
CA CYS A 177 3.83 22.14 -10.76
C CYS A 177 2.48 21.57 -11.17
N THR A 178 2.47 20.63 -12.11
CA THR A 178 1.34 19.74 -12.33
C THR A 178 1.22 18.79 -11.15
N LEU A 179 0.07 18.82 -10.47
CA LEU A 179 -0.22 17.95 -9.32
C LEU A 179 -1.08 16.77 -9.78
N ILE A 180 -0.54 15.57 -9.60
CA ILE A 180 -1.30 14.32 -9.69
C ILE A 180 -1.65 13.90 -8.25
N ASN A 181 -2.95 13.81 -7.96
CA ASN A 181 -3.45 13.37 -6.65
C ASN A 181 -4.13 12.01 -6.80
N HIS A 182 -3.39 10.94 -6.53
CA HIS A 182 -3.86 9.57 -6.63
C HIS A 182 -4.43 9.12 -5.29
N VAL A 183 -5.75 9.22 -5.13
CA VAL A 183 -6.46 8.83 -3.91
C VAL A 183 -6.44 7.30 -3.79
N LEU A 184 -6.11 6.80 -2.60
CA LEU A 184 -5.89 5.38 -2.35
C LEU A 184 -7.03 4.74 -1.55
N THR A 185 -7.43 3.54 -1.92
CA THR A 185 -8.20 2.67 -1.02
C THR A 185 -7.34 2.30 0.18
N HIS A 186 -7.88 2.40 1.39
CA HIS A 186 -7.13 2.13 2.60
C HIS A 186 -8.01 1.56 3.71
N THR A 187 -7.33 1.00 4.70
CA THR A 187 -7.87 0.70 6.03
C THR A 187 -7.07 1.48 7.05
N SER A 188 -7.72 1.96 8.11
CA SER A 188 -7.05 2.70 9.18
C SER A 188 -7.44 2.15 10.54
N ASP A 189 -6.46 2.07 11.44
CA ASP A 189 -6.65 1.86 12.87
C ASP A 189 -5.89 2.96 13.61
N ASN A 190 -6.63 3.92 14.17
CA ASN A 190 -6.09 5.10 14.83
C ASN A 190 -5.01 5.81 13.98
N ASN A 191 -3.76 5.83 14.44
CA ASN A 191 -2.64 6.48 13.77
C ASN A 191 -1.97 5.61 12.70
N HIS A 192 -2.48 4.42 12.42
CA HIS A 192 -1.95 3.48 11.45
C HIS A 192 -2.87 3.38 10.23
N VAL A 193 -2.31 3.57 9.03
CA VAL A 193 -3.00 3.46 7.75
C VAL A 193 -2.28 2.45 6.87
N LEU A 194 -3.04 1.52 6.30
CA LEU A 194 -2.59 0.55 5.30
C LEU A 194 -3.34 0.80 3.99
N SER A 195 -2.62 0.82 2.87
CA SER A 195 -3.19 0.83 1.52
C SER A 195 -2.55 -0.27 0.69
N ASN A 196 -3.36 -0.95 -0.13
CA ASN A 196 -2.90 -1.93 -1.11
C ASN A 196 -2.47 -1.30 -2.45
N GLY A 197 -2.39 0.02 -2.50
CA GLY A 197 -2.01 0.81 -3.68
C GLY A 197 -3.14 0.99 -4.70
N ILE A 198 -4.31 0.38 -4.54
CA ILE A 198 -5.39 0.49 -5.51
C ILE A 198 -6.03 1.89 -5.41
N PRO A 199 -6.28 2.57 -6.55
CA PRO A 199 -6.97 3.86 -6.54
C PRO A 199 -8.39 3.73 -6.00
N TYR A 200 -8.81 4.70 -5.19
CA TYR A 200 -10.21 4.85 -4.81
C TYR A 200 -11.09 5.00 -6.06
N ASN A 201 -12.18 4.24 -6.12
CA ASN A 201 -13.06 4.12 -7.29
C ASN A 201 -12.38 3.66 -8.60
N HIS A 202 -11.18 3.07 -8.53
CA HIS A 202 -10.43 2.61 -9.70
C HIS A 202 -10.11 3.71 -10.74
N THR A 203 -10.13 4.98 -10.35
CA THR A 203 -9.82 6.12 -11.23
C THR A 203 -8.48 6.75 -10.86
N THR A 204 -7.63 7.00 -11.86
CA THR A 204 -6.28 7.51 -11.64
C THR A 204 -5.71 8.18 -12.88
N ASP A 205 -5.03 9.31 -12.68
CA ASP A 205 -4.17 9.97 -13.68
C ASP A 205 -2.69 9.61 -13.49
N PHE A 206 -2.34 8.88 -12.43
CA PHE A 206 -1.02 8.26 -12.29
C PHE A 206 -0.93 7.18 -13.37
N ASP A 207 0.15 7.16 -14.13
CA ASP A 207 0.55 6.10 -15.06
C ASP A 207 2.05 5.73 -14.89
N MET A 208 2.58 4.84 -15.73
CA MET A 208 4.00 4.46 -15.64
C MET A 208 4.94 5.66 -15.84
N GLN A 209 4.60 6.60 -16.73
CA GLN A 209 5.44 7.76 -17.01
C GLN A 209 5.49 8.74 -15.84
N THR A 210 4.50 8.71 -14.95
CA THR A 210 4.48 9.48 -13.71
C THR A 210 5.71 9.19 -12.85
N TYR A 211 6.20 7.95 -12.79
CA TYR A 211 7.43 7.63 -12.07
C TYR A 211 8.65 8.35 -12.63
N LYS A 212 8.77 8.37 -13.97
CA LYS A 212 9.88 9.02 -14.68
C LYS A 212 9.83 10.55 -14.58
N GLN A 213 8.62 11.11 -14.59
CA GLN A 213 8.39 12.56 -14.60
C GLN A 213 8.26 13.15 -13.18
N SER A 214 8.16 12.31 -12.16
CA SER A 214 8.04 12.72 -10.77
C SER A 214 9.26 13.53 -10.37
N GLU A 215 9.02 14.77 -9.99
CA GLU A 215 10.03 15.63 -9.37
C GLU A 215 9.89 15.64 -7.85
N ARG A 216 8.71 15.33 -7.33
CA ARG A 216 8.45 15.11 -5.90
C ARG A 216 7.33 14.12 -5.72
N PHE A 217 7.54 13.15 -4.84
CA PHE A 217 6.58 12.07 -4.61
C PHE A 217 6.24 11.98 -3.12
N TYR A 218 4.99 12.28 -2.77
CA TYR A 218 4.56 12.25 -1.37
C TYR A 218 3.48 11.21 -1.13
N TYR A 219 3.58 10.49 -0.03
CA TYR A 219 2.41 9.92 0.62
C TYR A 219 1.78 10.97 1.52
N ARG A 220 0.46 11.08 1.48
CA ARG A 220 -0.32 12.00 2.31
C ARG A 220 -1.47 11.25 2.96
N THR A 221 -1.66 11.50 4.25
CA THR A 221 -2.85 11.11 5.00
C THR A 221 -3.33 12.27 5.86
N ASN A 222 -4.65 12.42 6.00
CA ASN A 222 -5.24 13.39 6.91
C ASN A 222 -6.04 12.68 8.00
N PHE A 223 -5.57 12.78 9.24
CA PHE A 223 -6.23 12.27 10.42
C PHE A 223 -7.16 13.32 11.01
N VAL A 224 -8.28 12.89 11.57
CA VAL A 224 -9.17 13.72 12.37
C VAL A 224 -9.28 13.08 13.75
N ASP A 225 -8.90 13.82 14.78
CA ASP A 225 -9.14 13.45 16.17
C ASP A 225 -10.63 13.54 16.46
N LEU A 226 -11.23 12.43 16.87
CA LEU A 226 -12.66 12.31 17.13
C LEU A 226 -13.08 12.97 18.44
N ASP A 227 -12.16 13.15 19.38
CA ASP A 227 -12.44 13.74 20.69
C ASP A 227 -12.39 15.27 20.62
N THR A 228 -11.45 15.83 19.85
CA THR A 228 -11.23 17.28 19.72
C THR A 228 -11.77 17.88 18.42
N GLY A 229 -11.92 17.08 17.37
CA GLY A 229 -12.22 17.53 16.01
C GLY A 229 -11.03 18.14 15.26
N GLU A 230 -9.82 18.12 15.83
CA GLU A 230 -8.62 18.64 15.18
C GLU A 230 -8.20 17.76 13.99
N SER A 231 -7.64 18.38 12.94
CA SER A 231 -7.19 17.70 11.72
C SER A 231 -5.68 17.75 11.60
N TYR A 232 -5.04 16.60 11.45
CA TYR A 232 -3.59 16.45 11.30
C TYR A 232 -3.23 15.93 9.92
N ASN A 233 -2.59 16.77 9.11
CA ASN A 233 -2.06 16.38 7.82
C ASN A 233 -0.65 15.80 8.00
N ASN A 234 -0.51 14.48 7.79
CA ASN A 234 0.78 13.81 7.82
C ASN A 234 1.23 13.49 6.40
N THR A 235 2.42 13.97 6.04
CA THR A 235 3.02 13.75 4.73
C THR A 235 4.37 13.10 4.89
N LEU A 236 4.65 12.12 4.05
CA LEU A 236 5.97 11.54 3.91
C LEU A 236 6.46 11.73 2.48
N HIS A 237 7.72 12.14 2.37
CA HIS A 237 8.43 12.23 1.12
C HIS A 237 9.11 10.90 0.77
N LEU A 238 8.90 10.42 -0.45
CA LEU A 238 9.79 9.48 -1.10
C LEU A 238 10.86 10.31 -1.81
N GLU A 239 12.13 9.97 -1.61
CA GLU A 239 13.25 10.74 -2.15
C GLU A 239 13.15 10.96 -3.66
N ASP A 240 13.51 12.16 -4.11
CA ASP A 240 13.14 12.70 -5.44
C ASP A 240 13.66 11.83 -6.60
N ASP A 241 14.79 11.16 -6.44
CA ASP A 241 15.42 10.32 -7.47
C ASP A 241 14.89 8.88 -7.50
N PHE A 242 14.32 8.40 -6.39
CA PHE A 242 13.86 7.01 -6.26
C PHE A 242 12.72 6.64 -7.24
N PRO A 243 11.70 7.49 -7.50
CA PRO A 243 10.69 7.22 -8.52
C PRO A 243 11.27 6.92 -9.90
N ALA A 244 12.32 7.63 -10.32
CA ALA A 244 12.96 7.40 -11.61
C ALA A 244 13.69 6.05 -11.65
N LEU A 245 14.32 5.62 -10.55
CA LEU A 245 14.91 4.28 -10.44
C LEU A 245 13.82 3.20 -10.49
N MET A 246 12.69 3.42 -9.81
CA MET A 246 11.56 2.51 -9.87
C MET A 246 10.96 2.41 -11.28
N HIS A 247 10.93 3.50 -12.05
CA HIS A 247 10.53 3.46 -13.46
C HIS A 247 11.37 2.47 -14.27
N GLU A 248 12.69 2.46 -14.09
CA GLU A 248 13.61 1.59 -14.82
C GLU A 248 13.43 0.09 -14.51
N VAL A 249 12.78 -0.23 -13.39
CA VAL A 249 12.43 -1.60 -12.98
C VAL A 249 10.99 -1.93 -13.40
N LEU A 250 10.04 -1.03 -13.16
CA LEU A 250 8.62 -1.27 -13.39
C LEU A 250 8.24 -1.18 -14.87
N ALA A 251 8.79 -0.26 -15.65
CA ALA A 251 8.40 -0.06 -17.05
C ALA A 251 8.58 -1.35 -17.88
N PRO A 252 9.75 -2.03 -17.86
CA PRO A 252 9.92 -3.30 -18.57
C PRO A 252 8.97 -4.40 -18.09
N ALA A 253 8.78 -4.52 -16.77
CA ALA A 253 7.92 -5.55 -16.16
C ALA A 253 6.45 -5.45 -16.60
N PHE A 254 5.98 -4.22 -16.86
CA PHE A 254 4.61 -3.94 -17.30
C PHE A 254 4.52 -3.68 -18.82
N GLY A 255 5.60 -3.86 -19.59
CA GLY A 255 5.61 -3.78 -21.05
C GLY A 255 5.62 -2.36 -21.63
N TYR A 256 6.21 -1.39 -20.92
CA TYR A 256 6.40 0.00 -21.37
C TYR A 256 7.77 0.26 -21.99
#